data_AF-A0A942T7A6-F1
#
_entry.id   AF-A0A942T7A6-F1
#
_cell.length_a   1.000
_cell.length_b   1.000
_cell.length_c   1.000
_cell.angle_alpha   90.00
_cell.angle_beta   90.00
_cell.angle_gamma   90.00
#
_symmetry.space_group_name_H-M   'P 1'
#
loop_
_entity.id
_entity.type
_entity.pdbx_description
1 polymer ?
#
loop_
_entity_poly.entity_id
_entity_poly.type
_entity_poly.pdbx_seq_one_letter_code
_entity_poly.pdbx_strand_id
1 'polypeptide(L)' 'MAKKVYVKIHKLLDTYKISMRELSLLSDVRHAAISELANQKRKRIEFSHIEKIAEALDVKDIRQIIDLVDTDEEEE' A
#
# COMPACT_ATOMS: atom_id res chain seq x y z
N MET A 1 20.03 -12.17 0.02
CA MET A 1 18.63 -11.74 0.25
C MET A 1 18.51 -10.29 -0.15
N ALA A 2 17.79 -10.02 -1.22
CA ALA A 2 17.44 -8.66 -1.61
C ALA A 2 16.30 -8.16 -0.71
N LYS A 3 16.14 -6.85 -0.59
CA LYS A 3 15.03 -6.24 0.16
C LYS A 3 14.02 -5.67 -0.83
N LYS A 4 12.74 -5.87 -0.55
CA LYS A 4 11.63 -5.33 -1.35
C LYS A 4 10.69 -4.52 -0.47
N VAL A 5 10.28 -3.36 -0.97
CA VAL A 5 9.22 -2.55 -0.35
C VAL A 5 7.89 -3.27 -0.55
N TYR A 6 7.18 -3.53 0.54
CA TYR A 6 5.87 -4.17 0.54
C TYR A 6 4.81 -3.21 1.07
N VAL A 7 3.83 -2.87 0.23
CA VAL A 7 2.69 -2.04 0.65
C VAL A 7 1.55 -2.94 1.14
N LYS A 8 1.17 -2.78 2.40
CA LYS A 8 0.24 -3.61 3.17
C LYS A 8 -1.24 -3.33 2.85
N ILE A 9 -1.60 -3.10 1.58
CA ILE A 9 -2.97 -2.70 1.20
C ILE A 9 -4.01 -3.72 1.68
N HIS A 10 -3.82 -5.03 1.41
CA HIS A 10 -4.77 -6.05 1.85
C HIS A 10 -4.98 -6.06 3.37
N LYS A 11 -3.89 -5.92 4.14
CA LYS A 11 -3.97 -5.83 5.60
C LYS A 11 -4.77 -4.61 6.06
N LEU A 12 -4.61 -3.45 5.40
CA LEU A 12 -5.40 -2.26 5.69
C LEU A 12 -6.88 -2.50 5.40
N LEU A 13 -7.22 -3.06 4.23
CA LEU A 13 -8.60 -3.39 3.87
C LEU A 13 -9.26 -4.29 4.93
N ASP A 14 -8.55 -5.33 5.38
CA ASP A 14 -9.05 -6.27 6.39
C ASP A 14 -9.18 -5.65 7.79
N THR A 15 -8.27 -4.76 8.17
CA THR A 15 -8.24 -4.09 9.49
C THR A 15 -9.39 -3.10 9.60
N TYR A 16 -9.59 -2.29 8.56
CA TYR A 16 -10.60 -1.23 8.53
C TYR A 16 -11.97 -1.72 8.00
N LYS A 17 -12.06 -2.99 7.56
CA LYS A 17 -13.29 -3.61 7.02
C LYS A 17 -13.87 -2.85 5.82
N ILE A 18 -12.99 -2.41 4.93
CA ILE A 18 -13.36 -1.67 3.71
C ILE A 18 -12.89 -2.40 2.46
N SER A 19 -13.59 -2.19 1.36
CA SER A 19 -13.18 -2.64 0.04
C SER A 19 -12.09 -1.75 -0.55
N MET A 20 -11.41 -2.26 -1.57
CA MET A 20 -10.43 -1.51 -2.35
C MET A 20 -11.03 -0.29 -3.06
N ARG A 21 -12.33 -0.36 -3.41
CA ARG A 21 -13.07 0.76 -3.99
C ARG A 21 -13.31 1.85 -2.95
N GLU A 22 -13.69 1.48 -1.73
CA GLU A 22 -13.87 2.43 -0.63
C GLU A 22 -12.55 3.09 -0.26
N LEU A 23 -11.45 2.34 -0.12
CA LEU A 23 -10.12 2.92 0.13
C LEU A 23 -9.75 3.95 -0.94
N SER A 24 -9.97 3.63 -2.21
CA SER A 24 -9.70 4.53 -3.33
C SER A 24 -10.47 5.86 -3.23
N LEU A 25 -11.74 5.79 -2.81
CA LEU A 25 -12.59 6.98 -2.62
C LEU A 25 -12.16 7.78 -1.40
N LEU A 26 -11.90 7.11 -0.27
CA LEU A 26 -11.51 7.75 1.00
C LEU A 26 -10.16 8.47 0.88
N SER A 27 -9.19 7.85 0.21
CA SER A 27 -7.84 8.40 0.08
C SER A 27 -7.66 9.30 -1.15
N ASP A 28 -8.66 9.46 -2.02
CA ASP A 28 -8.48 10.14 -3.30
C ASP A 28 -7.25 9.60 -4.08
N VAL A 29 -7.08 8.28 -4.07
CA VAL A 29 -6.05 7.58 -4.84
C VAL A 29 -6.77 6.70 -5.85
N ARG A 30 -6.35 6.76 -7.13
CA ARG A 30 -7.00 6.01 -8.20
C ARG A 30 -7.09 4.53 -7.87
N HIS A 31 -8.25 3.92 -8.10
CA HIS A 31 -8.50 2.51 -7.83
C HIS A 31 -7.46 1.59 -8.50
N ALA A 32 -7.05 1.90 -9.73
CA ALA A 32 -6.00 1.17 -10.43
C ALA A 32 -4.66 1.21 -9.66
N ALA A 33 -4.27 2.36 -9.10
CA ALA A 33 -3.05 2.48 -8.32
C ALA A 33 -3.13 1.66 -7.02
N ILE A 34 -4.25 1.72 -6.30
CA ILE A 34 -4.46 0.88 -5.11
C ILE A 34 -4.39 -0.62 -5.48
N SER A 35 -5.03 -1.02 -6.58
CA SER A 35 -5.03 -2.41 -7.05
C SER A 35 -3.65 -2.90 -7.46
N GLU A 36 -2.89 -2.09 -8.20
CA GLU A 36 -1.53 -2.44 -8.60
C GLU A 36 -0.57 -2.52 -7.41
N LEU A 37 -0.71 -1.64 -6.41
CA LEU A 37 0.06 -1.67 -5.17
C LEU A 37 -0.29 -2.90 -4.33
N ALA A 38 -1.58 -3.22 -4.18
CA ALA A 38 -2.03 -4.40 -3.43
C ALA A 38 -1.47 -5.71 -4.01
N ASN A 39 -1.44 -5.79 -5.34
CA ASN A 39 -0.94 -6.96 -6.08
C ASN A 39 0.57 -6.93 -6.37
N GLN A 40 1.33 -5.97 -5.82
CA GLN A 40 2.78 -5.81 -6.03
C GLN A 40 3.20 -5.67 -7.51
N LYS A 41 2.27 -5.29 -8.41
CA LYS A 41 2.54 -5.08 -9.84
C LYS A 41 3.24 -3.75 -10.11
N ARG A 42 3.00 -2.76 -9.25
CA ARG A 42 3.60 -1.43 -9.31
C ARG A 42 4.81 -1.37 -8.37
N LYS A 43 6.00 -1.12 -8.92
CA LYS A 43 7.24 -0.93 -8.15
C LYS A 43 7.45 0.50 -7.61
N ARG A 44 6.69 1.49 -8.12
CA ARG A 44 6.81 2.91 -7.73
C ARG A 44 5.60 3.41 -6.94
N ILE A 45 5.83 3.92 -5.74
CA ILE A 45 4.82 4.64 -4.94
C ILE A 45 5.33 6.06 -4.64
N GLU A 46 4.49 7.07 -4.87
CA GLU A 46 4.76 8.46 -4.46
C GLU A 46 4.40 8.66 -2.99
N PHE A 47 5.12 9.55 -2.28
CA PHE A 47 4.86 9.86 -0.88
C PHE A 47 3.42 10.36 -0.65
N SER A 48 2.89 11.14 -1.60
CA SER A 48 1.50 11.62 -1.58
C SER A 48 0.47 10.50 -1.48
N HIS A 49 0.73 9.31 -2.05
CA HIS A 49 -0.18 8.17 -1.88
C HIS A 49 -0.17 7.64 -0.44
N ILE A 50 1.00 7.64 0.20
CA ILE A 50 1.17 7.17 1.58
C ILE A 50 0.47 8.13 2.53
N GLU A 51 0.71 9.44 2.36
CA GLU A 51 0.08 10.52 3.13
C GLU A 51 -1.45 10.44 3.00
N LYS A 52 -1.96 10.36 1.77
CA LYS A 52 -3.40 10.22 1.49
C LYS A 52 -4.04 8.99 2.12
N ILE A 53 -3.38 7.82 2.06
CA ILE A 53 -3.87 6.61 2.72
C ILE A 53 -3.83 6.79 4.24
N ALA A 54 -2.79 7.43 4.77
CA ALA A 54 -2.64 7.66 6.20
C ALA A 54 -3.72 8.60 6.75
N GLU A 55 -3.98 9.71 6.05
CA GLU A 55 -5.04 10.66 6.38
C GLU A 55 -6.42 10.00 6.31
N ALA A 56 -6.71 9.24 5.25
CA ALA A 56 -8.00 8.58 5.04
C ALA A 56 -8.35 7.54 6.12
N LEU A 57 -7.34 6.88 6.67
CA LEU A 57 -7.49 5.80 7.64
C LEU A 57 -7.06 6.21 9.07
N ASP A 58 -6.75 7.49 9.28
CA ASP A 58 -6.19 8.03 10.52
C ASP A 58 -4.95 7.25 11.05
N VAL A 59 -4.11 6.78 10.14
CA VAL A 59 -2.88 6.06 10.48
C VAL A 59 -1.81 7.03 10.96
N LYS A 60 -1.31 6.82 12.17
CA LYS A 60 -0.22 7.63 12.77
C LYS A 60 1.17 7.05 12.54
N ASP A 61 1.27 5.80 12.09
CA ASP A 61 2.53 5.09 11.89
C ASP A 61 2.60 4.50 10.49
N ILE A 62 3.54 5.01 9.68
CA ILE A 62 3.78 4.56 8.29
C ILE A 62 4.03 3.05 8.18
N ARG A 63 4.53 2.39 9.23
CA ARG A 63 4.77 0.93 9.26
C ARG A 63 3.48 0.11 9.19
N GLN A 64 2.33 0.73 9.40
CA GLN A 64 1.02 0.09 9.14
C GLN A 64 0.73 0.00 7.63
N ILE A 65 1.30 0.90 6.83
CA ILE A 65 1.10 0.98 5.38
C ILE A 65 2.23 0.28 4.62
N ILE A 66 3.47 0.40 5.08
CA ILE A 66 4.66 -0.09 4.36
C ILE A 66 5.52 -1.01 5.23
N ASP A 67 6.21 -1.94 4.59
CA ASP A 67 7.25 -2.77 5.19
C ASP A 67 8.42 -3.01 4.23
N LEU A 68 9.50 -3.57 4.76
CA LEU A 68 10.57 -4.19 4.00
C LEU A 68 10.53 -5.69 4.21
N VAL A 69 10.42 -6.45 3.12
CA VAL A 69 10.47 -7.91 3.15
C VAL A 69 11.74 -8.41 2.49
N ASP A 70 12.27 -9.52 3.01
CA ASP A 70 13.32 -10.28 2.33
C ASP A 70 12.73 -10.96 1.10
N THR A 71 13.47 -10.90 -0.01
CA THR A 71 13.17 -11.65 -1.23
C THR A 71 14.41 -12.40 -1.68
N ASP A 72 14.18 -13.60 -2.16
CA ASP A 72 15.18 -14.45 -2.81
C ASP A 72 15.30 -14.14 -4.32
N GLU A 73 14.48 -13.22 -4.82
CA GLU A 73 14.59 -12.70 -6.19
C GLU A 73 15.89 -11.88 -6.30
N GLU A 74 16.90 -12.45 -6.96
CA GLU A 74 17.94 -11.66 -7.62
C GLU A 74 17.24 -10.92 -8.77
N GLU A 75 17.05 -9.60 -8.64
CA GLU A 75 16.51 -8.81 -9.74
C GLU A 75 17.49 -8.89 -10.93
N GLU A 76 17.08 -9.58 -12.00
CA GLU A 76 17.74 -9.56 -13.33
C GLU A 76 17.72 -8.16 -13.96
#